data_AF-A0A661DIP8-F1
#
_entry.id   AF-A0A661DIP8-F1
#
_cell.length_a   1.000
_cell.length_b   1.000
_cell.length_c   1.000
_cell.angle_alpha   90.00
_cell.angle_beta   90.00
_cell.angle_gamma   90.00
#
_symmetry.space_group_name_H-M   'P 1'
#
loop_
_entity.id
_entity.type
_entity.pdbx_description
1 polymer ?
#
loop_
_entity_poly.entity_id
_entity_poly.type
_entity_poly.pdbx_seq_one_letter_code
_entity_poly.pdbx_strand_id
1 'polypeptide(L)'
;MAANKGITVEMIEKLARQGLTCSEIADSLGVSKTGISKRLKKYNIPHTTAADKHHQIALQICELFKSTEISLQDIALEFNISKARVSQILKKYEVEVPTERKNSIRRKTVQEKYGADNVMFVDEIIEKRSKYFLNKFGVDNPLKSKEIQEKARTTLEERYGVNNPLKSDAVRLNIKETNLRRYRGNAPICCSEVSEKMKATCKNRYGVENFRQAHLDSSTVDLINDKDRFIEQLIQWHHVEQLTLGEIGSKLGYQNGVSRFMRELGIEVKNFSRSAFEREIADFVVSLTDQEVLFNDRQFTFELDIHIPELKLAIEADGLYYHSLNNMEDVQNKKFYHRDKTEKCKDRGIRLLHILECDWYNPTKQTIWKSMLTNLIASERMKKIYARKCQVMEITPSEARDFYNRNHLQGAVGAFVHLGLVYENELVSCMSFSKGKENQQWQLTRFASEKGFNILGAASRLFKNFLKIYKVLEVNTFADLMYSYGDLYYKLEFELSGKVPPRYQYTDCKQLFHRRSFQKQHLEKMLGSLYLPELTEFQNIFKNTRYRVIFDAGKLKFTYRVPKSSSL
;
A
#
# COMPACT_ATOMS: atom_id res chain seq x y z
N MET A 1 -73.75 -63.41 -27.87
CA MET A 1 -73.35 -63.39 -29.29
C MET A 1 -73.27 -61.93 -29.75
N ALA A 2 -72.07 -61.45 -30.10
CA ALA A 2 -71.81 -60.45 -31.14
C ALA A 2 -70.28 -60.37 -31.32
N ALA A 3 -69.81 -60.72 -32.51
CA ALA A 3 -68.49 -60.55 -33.14
C ALA A 3 -67.21 -60.58 -32.26
N ASN A 4 -66.56 -61.75 -32.22
CA ASN A 4 -65.12 -61.87 -31.90
C ASN A 4 -64.41 -62.70 -33.01
N LYS A 5 -64.96 -62.66 -34.22
CA LYS A 5 -64.40 -63.27 -35.43
C LYS A 5 -63.51 -62.22 -36.09
N GLY A 6 -62.21 -62.26 -35.78
CA GLY A 6 -61.22 -61.35 -36.37
C GLY A 6 -59.99 -61.14 -35.51
N ILE A 7 -60.11 -61.30 -34.18
CA ILE A 7 -58.95 -61.16 -33.27
C ILE A 7 -58.22 -62.50 -33.19
N THR A 8 -57.11 -62.60 -33.91
CA THR A 8 -56.23 -63.78 -33.87
C THR A 8 -55.35 -63.76 -32.63
N VAL A 9 -54.85 -64.93 -32.24
CA VAL A 9 -53.88 -65.05 -31.14
C VAL A 9 -52.60 -64.26 -31.45
N GLU A 10 -52.19 -64.22 -32.72
CA GLU A 10 -51.04 -63.44 -33.21
C GLU A 10 -51.21 -61.93 -32.98
N MET A 11 -52.42 -61.38 -33.12
CA MET A 11 -52.68 -59.96 -32.82
C MET A 11 -52.51 -59.66 -31.32
N ILE A 12 -52.98 -60.56 -30.45
CA ILE A 12 -52.83 -60.42 -29.00
C ILE A 12 -51.35 -60.54 -28.61
N GLU A 13 -50.64 -61.50 -29.20
CA GLU A 13 -49.21 -61.72 -28.96
C GLU A 13 -48.35 -60.54 -29.42
N LYS A 14 -48.67 -59.94 -30.57
CA LYS A 14 -48.00 -58.73 -31.08
C LYS A 14 -48.14 -57.56 -30.09
N LEU A 15 -49.35 -57.31 -29.59
CA LEU A 15 -49.59 -56.23 -28.63
C LEU A 15 -48.96 -56.53 -27.26
N ALA A 16 -48.97 -57.80 -26.82
CA ALA A 16 -48.29 -58.22 -25.60
C ALA A 16 -46.77 -58.04 -25.69
N ARG A 17 -46.16 -58.37 -26.84
CA ARG A 17 -44.72 -58.13 -27.10
C ARG A 17 -44.37 -56.64 -27.19
N GLN A 18 -45.32 -55.78 -27.52
CA GLN A 18 -45.18 -54.31 -27.46
C GLN A 18 -45.28 -53.76 -26.03
N GLY A 19 -45.46 -54.63 -25.02
CA GLY A 19 -45.44 -54.26 -23.62
C GLY A 19 -46.77 -53.72 -23.08
N LEU A 20 -47.88 -53.88 -23.83
CA LEU A 20 -49.20 -53.44 -23.37
C LEU A 20 -49.73 -54.37 -22.27
N THR A 21 -50.42 -53.78 -21.31
CA THR A 21 -51.11 -54.55 -20.26
C THR A 21 -52.36 -55.23 -20.80
N CYS A 22 -52.84 -56.25 -20.09
CA CYS A 22 -54.08 -56.94 -20.45
C CYS A 22 -55.30 -56.00 -20.62
N SER A 23 -55.35 -54.88 -19.89
CA SER A 23 -56.39 -53.86 -20.07
C SER A 23 -56.20 -53.10 -21.38
N GLU A 24 -54.98 -52.67 -21.69
CA GLU A 24 -54.69 -51.86 -22.88
C GLU A 24 -54.81 -52.65 -24.18
N ILE A 25 -54.45 -53.95 -24.14
CA ILE A 25 -54.70 -54.87 -25.25
C ILE A 25 -56.20 -55.01 -25.48
N ALA A 26 -57.00 -55.05 -24.40
CA ALA A 26 -58.45 -55.15 -24.49
C ALA A 26 -59.08 -53.88 -25.08
N ASP A 27 -58.63 -52.71 -24.62
CA ASP A 27 -59.07 -51.41 -25.14
C ASP A 27 -58.66 -51.22 -26.61
N SER A 28 -57.41 -51.54 -26.96
CA SER A 28 -56.87 -51.41 -28.33
C SER A 28 -57.57 -52.33 -29.33
N LEU A 29 -58.11 -53.45 -28.86
CA LEU A 29 -58.85 -54.41 -29.69
C LEU A 29 -60.38 -54.28 -29.54
N GLY A 30 -60.86 -53.33 -28.73
CA GLY A 30 -62.29 -53.08 -28.51
C GLY A 30 -63.05 -54.26 -27.87
N VAL A 31 -62.39 -55.05 -27.02
CA VAL A 31 -62.95 -56.26 -26.39
C VAL A 31 -62.84 -56.25 -24.87
N SER A 32 -63.54 -57.18 -24.20
CA SER A 32 -63.46 -57.28 -22.74
C SER A 32 -62.07 -57.75 -22.27
N LYS A 33 -61.58 -57.10 -21.21
CA LYS A 33 -60.38 -57.51 -20.46
C LYS A 33 -60.40 -58.97 -20.06
N THR A 34 -61.54 -59.47 -19.61
CA THR A 34 -61.73 -60.87 -19.22
C THR A 34 -61.49 -61.83 -20.39
N GLY A 35 -61.89 -61.43 -21.61
CA GLY A 35 -61.65 -62.18 -22.84
C GLY A 35 -60.17 -62.26 -23.20
N ILE A 36 -59.45 -61.13 -23.13
CA ILE A 36 -58.01 -61.07 -23.36
C ILE A 36 -57.24 -61.85 -22.28
N SER A 37 -57.59 -61.68 -21.00
CA SER A 37 -56.95 -62.38 -19.88
C SER A 37 -57.06 -63.91 -20.01
N LYS A 38 -58.24 -64.42 -20.40
CA LYS A 38 -58.43 -65.86 -20.67
C LYS A 38 -57.56 -66.35 -21.83
N ARG A 39 -57.42 -65.55 -22.90
CA ARG A 39 -56.59 -65.91 -24.07
C ARG A 39 -55.09 -65.87 -23.73
N LEU A 40 -54.61 -64.84 -23.05
CA LEU A 40 -53.22 -64.74 -22.58
C LEU A 40 -52.84 -65.93 -21.69
N LYS A 41 -53.73 -66.35 -20.78
CA LYS A 41 -53.52 -67.55 -19.95
C LYS A 41 -53.57 -68.85 -20.76
N LYS A 42 -54.60 -69.01 -21.62
CA LYS A 42 -54.80 -70.25 -22.41
C LYS A 42 -53.61 -70.56 -23.32
N TYR A 43 -53.01 -69.54 -23.93
CA TYR A 43 -51.90 -69.67 -24.87
C TYR A 43 -50.52 -69.38 -24.23
N ASN A 44 -50.47 -69.21 -22.91
CA ASN A 44 -49.27 -68.92 -22.15
C ASN A 44 -48.42 -67.75 -22.71
N ILE A 45 -49.09 -66.67 -23.13
CA ILE A 45 -48.45 -65.50 -23.74
C ILE A 45 -47.91 -64.59 -22.63
N PRO A 46 -46.59 -64.35 -22.56
CA PRO A 46 -46.01 -63.37 -21.65
C PRO A 46 -46.55 -61.98 -21.98
N HIS A 47 -46.95 -61.23 -20.97
CA HIS A 47 -47.47 -59.87 -21.13
C HIS A 47 -47.10 -59.03 -19.92
N THR A 48 -46.97 -57.72 -20.15
CA THR A 48 -46.73 -56.76 -19.07
C THR A 48 -47.91 -56.73 -18.12
N THR A 49 -47.66 -56.96 -16.83
CA THR A 49 -48.69 -56.78 -15.81
C THR A 49 -48.82 -55.30 -15.44
N ALA A 50 -49.93 -54.92 -14.81
CA ALA A 50 -50.07 -53.57 -14.26
C ALA A 50 -48.95 -53.26 -13.24
N ALA A 51 -48.49 -54.26 -12.49
CA ALA A 51 -47.39 -54.12 -11.54
C ALA A 51 -46.06 -53.81 -12.25
N ASP A 52 -45.78 -54.47 -13.37
CA ASP A 52 -44.57 -54.23 -14.17
C ASP A 52 -44.54 -52.81 -14.73
N LYS A 53 -45.69 -52.32 -15.23
CA LYS A 53 -45.81 -50.94 -15.73
C LYS A 53 -45.62 -49.90 -14.62
N HIS A 54 -46.18 -50.15 -13.43
CA HIS A 54 -45.96 -49.30 -12.27
C HIS A 54 -44.49 -49.29 -11.82
N HIS A 55 -43.79 -50.43 -11.96
CA HIS A 55 -42.37 -50.53 -11.69
C HIS A 55 -41.53 -49.75 -12.70
N GLN A 56 -41.86 -49.83 -14.00
CA GLN A 56 -41.19 -49.06 -15.05
C GLN A 56 -41.35 -47.55 -14.87
N ILE A 57 -42.56 -47.08 -14.56
CA ILE A 57 -42.82 -45.67 -14.26
C ILE A 57 -42.01 -45.21 -13.05
N ALA A 58 -41.92 -46.05 -12.01
CA ALA A 58 -41.12 -45.73 -10.83
C ALA A 58 -39.62 -45.59 -11.15
N LEU A 59 -39.08 -46.45 -12.04
CA LEU A 59 -37.70 -46.35 -12.50
C LEU A 59 -37.45 -45.07 -13.33
N GLN A 60 -38.37 -44.72 -14.23
CA GLN A 60 -38.29 -43.48 -15.02
C GLN A 60 -38.31 -42.23 -14.12
N ILE A 61 -39.15 -42.21 -13.09
CA ILE A 61 -39.17 -41.14 -12.08
C ILE A 61 -37.82 -41.04 -11.35
N CYS A 62 -37.24 -42.18 -10.97
CA CYS A 62 -35.94 -42.20 -10.29
C CYS A 62 -34.81 -41.71 -11.20
N GLU A 63 -34.83 -42.09 -12.48
CA GLU A 63 -33.84 -41.68 -13.48
C GLU A 63 -33.93 -40.20 -13.78
N LEU A 64 -35.14 -39.69 -14.07
CA LEU A 64 -35.38 -38.27 -14.31
C LEU A 64 -34.96 -37.41 -13.10
N PHE A 65 -35.27 -37.87 -11.89
CA PHE A 65 -34.86 -37.19 -10.67
C PHE A 65 -33.33 -37.15 -10.50
N LYS A 66 -32.60 -38.17 -10.96
CA LYS A 66 -31.12 -38.21 -10.90
C LYS A 66 -30.45 -37.37 -11.99
N SER A 67 -31.03 -37.32 -13.20
CA SER A 67 -30.41 -36.70 -14.37
C SER A 67 -30.68 -35.21 -14.52
N THR A 68 -31.68 -34.66 -13.81
CA THR A 68 -32.10 -33.25 -13.95
C THR A 68 -32.32 -32.53 -12.62
N GLU A 69 -32.22 -31.19 -12.62
CA GLU A 69 -32.56 -30.33 -11.47
C GLU A 69 -34.07 -30.05 -11.34
N ILE A 70 -34.93 -30.98 -11.74
CA ILE A 70 -36.39 -30.82 -11.73
C ILE A 70 -36.98 -30.87 -10.30
N SER A 71 -38.06 -30.14 -10.00
CA SER A 71 -38.67 -30.21 -8.67
C SER A 71 -39.57 -31.46 -8.52
N LEU A 72 -39.84 -31.90 -7.28
CA LEU A 72 -40.82 -32.97 -7.03
C LEU A 72 -42.23 -32.61 -7.53
N GLN A 73 -42.52 -31.31 -7.63
CA GLN A 73 -43.81 -30.81 -8.11
C GLN A 73 -43.91 -30.94 -9.63
N ASP A 74 -42.82 -30.70 -10.34
CA ASP A 74 -42.78 -30.79 -11.80
C ASP A 74 -42.80 -32.26 -12.27
N ILE A 75 -42.09 -33.16 -11.57
CA ILE A 75 -42.20 -34.61 -11.82
C ILE A 75 -43.64 -35.08 -11.57
N ALA A 76 -44.29 -34.58 -10.52
CA ALA A 76 -45.67 -34.92 -10.22
C ALA A 76 -46.63 -34.50 -11.36
N LEU A 77 -46.41 -33.33 -11.95
CA LEU A 77 -47.14 -32.86 -13.13
C LEU A 77 -46.86 -33.73 -14.36
N GLU A 78 -45.59 -34.04 -14.63
CA GLU A 78 -45.18 -34.82 -15.82
C GLU A 78 -45.74 -36.24 -15.83
N PHE A 79 -45.75 -36.91 -14.67
CA PHE A 79 -46.28 -38.27 -14.55
C PHE A 79 -47.75 -38.33 -14.13
N ASN A 80 -48.42 -37.18 -14.01
CA ASN A 80 -49.80 -37.04 -13.55
C ASN A 80 -50.10 -37.82 -12.25
N ILE A 81 -49.20 -37.71 -11.27
CA ILE A 81 -49.32 -38.33 -9.95
C ILE A 81 -49.14 -37.28 -8.85
N SER A 82 -49.54 -37.59 -7.62
CA SER A 82 -49.33 -36.65 -6.51
C SER A 82 -47.85 -36.53 -6.14
N LYS A 83 -47.43 -35.35 -5.70
CA LYS A 83 -46.09 -35.11 -5.13
C LYS A 83 -45.75 -36.09 -3.99
N ALA A 84 -46.75 -36.43 -3.17
CA ALA A 84 -46.60 -37.43 -2.11
C ALA A 84 -46.25 -38.82 -2.69
N ARG A 85 -46.83 -39.18 -3.84
CA ARG A 85 -46.54 -40.43 -4.53
C ARG A 85 -45.13 -40.47 -5.11
N VAL A 86 -44.66 -39.37 -5.72
CA VAL A 86 -43.26 -39.23 -6.18
C VAL A 86 -42.29 -39.44 -5.02
N SER A 87 -42.54 -38.80 -3.88
CA SER A 87 -41.71 -38.93 -2.67
C SER A 87 -41.66 -40.37 -2.13
N GLN A 88 -42.81 -41.05 -2.11
CA GLN A 88 -42.87 -42.47 -1.72
C GLN A 88 -42.09 -43.38 -2.68
N ILE A 89 -42.14 -43.10 -3.99
CA ILE A 89 -41.38 -43.85 -5.00
C ILE A 89 -39.89 -43.67 -4.77
N LEU A 90 -39.40 -42.43 -4.68
CA LEU A 90 -37.97 -42.16 -4.46
C LEU A 90 -37.47 -42.80 -3.16
N LYS A 91 -38.28 -42.79 -2.10
CA LYS A 91 -37.96 -43.46 -0.83
C LYS A 91 -37.92 -44.98 -0.96
N LYS A 92 -38.86 -45.58 -1.70
CA LYS A 92 -38.91 -47.03 -1.94
C LYS A 92 -37.70 -47.55 -2.74
N TYR A 93 -37.15 -46.72 -3.62
CA TYR A 93 -35.98 -47.04 -4.46
C TYR A 93 -34.66 -46.43 -3.94
N GLU A 94 -34.65 -45.97 -2.68
CA GLU A 94 -33.45 -45.49 -1.98
C GLU A 94 -32.66 -44.41 -2.74
N VAL A 95 -33.35 -43.51 -3.45
CA VAL A 95 -32.72 -42.44 -4.22
C VAL A 95 -32.29 -41.31 -3.28
N GLU A 96 -30.99 -41.22 -2.98
CA GLU A 96 -30.43 -40.12 -2.21
C GLU A 96 -30.35 -38.81 -3.02
N VAL A 97 -30.74 -37.70 -2.38
CA VAL A 97 -30.61 -36.36 -2.96
C VAL A 97 -29.23 -35.79 -2.63
N PRO A 98 -28.40 -35.40 -3.62
CA PRO A 98 -27.09 -34.80 -3.39
C PRO A 98 -27.16 -33.58 -2.46
N THR A 99 -26.18 -33.46 -1.56
CA THR A 99 -26.09 -32.36 -0.57
C THR A 99 -26.07 -30.99 -1.23
N GLU A 100 -25.41 -30.85 -2.38
CA GLU A 100 -25.33 -29.60 -3.14
C GLU A 100 -26.71 -29.17 -3.67
N ARG A 101 -27.53 -30.10 -4.14
CA ARG A 101 -28.91 -29.82 -4.58
C ARG A 101 -29.80 -29.39 -3.42
N LYS A 102 -29.69 -30.04 -2.25
CA LYS A 102 -30.39 -29.61 -1.02
C LYS A 102 -30.01 -28.18 -0.63
N ASN A 103 -28.72 -27.83 -0.74
CA ASN A 103 -28.22 -26.50 -0.42
C ASN A 103 -28.67 -25.44 -1.44
N SER A 104 -28.69 -25.78 -2.74
CA SER A 104 -29.16 -24.90 -3.82
C SER A 104 -30.64 -24.54 -3.66
N ILE A 105 -31.49 -25.55 -3.44
CA ILE A 105 -32.93 -25.35 -3.20
C ILE A 105 -33.15 -24.45 -1.98
N ARG A 106 -32.44 -24.72 -0.88
CA ARG A 106 -32.52 -23.91 0.33
C ARG A 106 -32.11 -22.45 0.08
N ARG A 107 -31.02 -22.20 -0.65
CA ARG A 107 -30.56 -20.83 -0.98
C ARG A 107 -31.61 -20.08 -1.80
N LYS A 108 -32.16 -20.71 -2.84
CA LYS A 108 -33.26 -20.13 -3.64
C LYS A 108 -34.45 -19.75 -2.76
N THR A 109 -34.91 -20.66 -1.90
CA THR A 109 -36.04 -20.38 -1.01
C THR A 109 -35.78 -19.26 -0.01
N VAL A 110 -34.56 -19.17 0.56
CA VAL A 110 -34.24 -18.08 1.49
C VAL A 110 -34.15 -16.74 0.74
N GLN A 111 -33.57 -16.73 -0.46
CA GLN A 111 -33.52 -15.55 -1.31
C GLN A 111 -34.92 -15.07 -1.71
N GLU A 112 -35.80 -15.97 -2.13
CA GLU A 112 -37.19 -15.66 -2.50
C GLU A 112 -38.01 -15.11 -1.32
N LYS A 113 -37.83 -15.68 -0.12
CA LYS A 113 -38.63 -15.31 1.07
C LYS A 113 -38.10 -14.11 1.84
N TYR A 114 -36.79 -13.93 1.87
CA TYR A 114 -36.13 -12.99 2.78
C TYR A 114 -35.11 -12.07 2.09
N GLY A 115 -34.92 -12.19 0.77
CA GLY A 115 -33.95 -11.37 0.02
C GLY A 115 -32.49 -11.58 0.43
N ALA A 116 -32.18 -12.64 1.17
CA ALA A 116 -30.86 -12.90 1.74
C ALA A 116 -30.37 -14.30 1.38
N ASP A 117 -29.05 -14.47 1.25
CA ASP A 117 -28.42 -15.77 0.98
C ASP A 117 -28.51 -16.74 2.17
N ASN A 118 -28.72 -16.20 3.37
CA ASN A 118 -28.80 -17.00 4.60
C ASN A 118 -29.75 -16.35 5.62
N VAL A 119 -30.72 -17.14 6.06
CA VAL A 119 -31.74 -16.77 7.06
C VAL A 119 -31.13 -16.27 8.37
N MET A 120 -29.90 -16.70 8.69
CA MET A 120 -29.21 -16.31 9.92
C MET A 120 -28.72 -14.85 9.91
N PHE A 121 -28.71 -14.20 8.74
CA PHE A 121 -28.36 -12.78 8.56
C PHE A 121 -29.59 -11.88 8.38
N VAL A 122 -30.80 -12.43 8.48
CA VAL A 122 -32.04 -11.65 8.42
C VAL A 122 -32.26 -11.00 9.78
N ASP A 123 -32.33 -9.67 9.82
CA ASP A 123 -32.42 -8.89 11.07
C ASP A 123 -33.55 -9.36 11.99
N GLU A 124 -34.75 -9.61 11.44
CA GLU A 124 -35.90 -10.14 12.19
C GLU A 124 -35.59 -11.47 12.90
N ILE A 125 -34.83 -12.35 12.25
CA ILE A 125 -34.44 -13.65 12.79
C ILE A 125 -33.34 -13.50 13.83
N ILE A 126 -32.40 -12.57 13.62
CA ILE A 126 -31.36 -12.22 14.59
C ILE A 126 -32.00 -11.72 15.89
N GLU A 127 -32.96 -10.80 15.80
CA GLU A 127 -33.66 -10.24 16.95
C GLU A 127 -34.48 -11.28 17.72
N LYS A 128 -35.29 -12.09 17.01
CA LYS A 128 -36.07 -13.17 17.64
C LYS A 128 -35.17 -14.18 18.36
N ARG A 129 -34.06 -14.55 17.73
CA ARG A 129 -33.07 -15.48 18.31
C ARG A 129 -32.39 -14.89 19.54
N SER A 130 -31.97 -13.63 19.48
CA SER A 130 -31.34 -12.93 20.60
C SER A 130 -32.28 -12.86 21.80
N LYS A 131 -33.55 -12.48 21.58
CA LYS A 131 -34.59 -12.44 22.63
C LYS A 131 -34.85 -13.80 23.26
N TYR A 132 -34.91 -14.86 22.44
CA TYR A 132 -35.06 -16.23 22.94
C TYR A 132 -33.89 -16.65 23.84
N PHE A 133 -32.64 -16.37 23.42
CA PHE A 133 -31.46 -16.72 24.20
C PHE A 133 -31.35 -15.91 25.49
N LEU A 134 -31.67 -14.62 25.45
CA LEU A 134 -31.77 -13.79 26.65
C LEU A 134 -32.78 -14.38 27.64
N ASN A 135 -33.97 -14.75 27.18
CA ASN A 135 -35.01 -15.32 28.04
C ASN A 135 -34.63 -16.69 28.62
N LYS A 136 -33.98 -17.56 27.83
CA LYS A 136 -33.71 -18.95 28.23
C LYS A 136 -32.39 -19.13 28.96
N PHE A 137 -31.37 -18.36 28.60
CA PHE A 137 -30.00 -18.53 29.08
C PHE A 137 -29.44 -17.28 29.76
N GLY A 138 -30.20 -16.18 29.83
CA GLY A 138 -29.74 -14.90 30.42
C GLY A 138 -28.68 -14.17 29.58
N VAL A 139 -28.36 -14.68 28.40
CA VAL A 139 -27.33 -14.16 27.50
C VAL A 139 -27.84 -14.16 26.05
N ASP A 140 -27.42 -13.18 25.26
CA ASP A 140 -27.75 -13.03 23.84
C ASP A 140 -27.16 -14.13 22.94
N ASN A 141 -26.20 -14.90 23.45
CA ASN A 141 -25.59 -16.05 22.78
C ASN A 141 -25.37 -17.18 23.80
N PRO A 142 -25.91 -18.40 23.57
CA PRO A 142 -25.76 -19.54 24.48
C PRO A 142 -24.30 -19.88 24.78
N LEU A 143 -23.37 -19.62 23.85
CA LEU A 143 -21.94 -19.86 24.06
C LEU A 143 -21.31 -18.88 25.08
N LYS A 144 -22.00 -17.81 25.48
CA LYS A 144 -21.59 -16.94 26.60
C LYS A 144 -22.08 -17.46 27.97
N SER A 145 -23.02 -18.42 27.99
CA SER A 145 -23.48 -19.01 29.24
C SER A 145 -22.41 -19.91 29.84
N LYS A 146 -22.04 -19.66 31.10
CA LYS A 146 -21.03 -20.46 31.82
C LYS A 146 -21.43 -21.93 31.91
N GLU A 147 -22.72 -22.22 32.07
CA GLU A 147 -23.22 -23.60 32.13
C GLU A 147 -22.98 -24.35 30.82
N ILE A 148 -23.20 -23.69 29.67
CA ILE A 148 -23.02 -24.29 28.35
C ILE A 148 -21.53 -24.46 28.03
N GLN A 149 -20.70 -23.49 28.41
CA GLN A 149 -19.24 -23.61 28.27
C GLN A 149 -18.70 -24.80 29.08
N GLU A 150 -19.19 -24.99 30.31
CA GLU A 150 -18.74 -26.07 31.18
C GLU A 150 -19.22 -27.45 30.70
N LYS A 151 -20.47 -27.54 30.22
CA LYS A 151 -20.98 -28.75 29.55
C LYS A 151 -20.15 -29.09 28.30
N ALA A 152 -19.83 -28.09 27.47
CA ALA A 152 -19.00 -28.29 26.29
C ALA A 152 -17.59 -28.76 26.66
N ARG A 153 -16.97 -28.17 27.69
CA ARG A 153 -15.66 -28.58 28.21
C ARG A 153 -15.67 -30.03 28.68
N THR A 154 -16.66 -30.39 29.50
CA THR A 154 -16.84 -31.76 30.03
C THR A 154 -17.01 -32.77 28.89
N THR A 155 -17.87 -32.48 27.91
CA THR A 155 -18.05 -33.37 26.75
C THR A 155 -16.78 -33.53 25.91
N LEU A 156 -15.97 -32.48 25.78
CA LEU A 156 -14.70 -32.56 25.05
C LEU A 156 -13.67 -33.41 25.79
N GLU A 157 -13.60 -33.27 27.12
CA GLU A 157 -12.74 -34.09 27.98
C GLU A 157 -13.16 -35.56 28.00
N GLU A 158 -14.46 -35.85 28.09
CA GLU A 158 -15.00 -37.21 28.02
C GLU A 158 -14.70 -37.89 26.67
N ARG A 159 -14.88 -37.16 25.55
CA ARG A 159 -14.76 -37.76 24.21
C ARG A 159 -13.34 -37.79 23.67
N TYR A 160 -12.51 -36.81 24.02
CA TYR A 160 -11.19 -36.62 23.42
C TYR A 160 -10.05 -36.57 24.45
N GLY A 161 -10.36 -36.64 25.75
CA GLY A 161 -9.38 -36.53 26.83
C GLY A 161 -8.81 -35.13 27.02
N VAL A 162 -9.27 -34.15 26.24
CA VAL A 162 -8.72 -32.78 26.20
C VAL A 162 -9.84 -31.77 25.99
N ASN A 163 -9.67 -30.57 26.56
CA ASN A 163 -10.62 -29.46 26.42
C ASN A 163 -10.63 -28.78 25.04
N ASN A 164 -9.79 -29.24 24.11
CA ASN A 164 -9.78 -28.79 22.72
C ASN A 164 -9.40 -29.97 21.83
N PRO A 165 -10.26 -30.42 20.90
CA PRO A 165 -9.98 -31.55 20.02
C PRO A 165 -8.64 -31.46 19.28
N LEU A 166 -8.17 -30.25 18.94
CA LEU A 166 -6.89 -30.06 18.26
C LEU A 166 -5.67 -30.34 19.14
N LYS A 167 -5.84 -30.54 20.45
CA LYS A 167 -4.79 -31.03 21.36
C LYS A 167 -4.74 -32.55 21.44
N SER A 168 -5.77 -33.25 20.95
CA SER A 168 -5.81 -34.71 20.92
C SER A 168 -4.94 -35.22 19.77
N ASP A 169 -4.00 -36.11 20.07
CA ASP A 169 -3.10 -36.67 19.05
C ASP A 169 -3.86 -37.48 17.99
N ALA A 170 -4.91 -38.20 18.39
CA ALA A 170 -5.77 -38.94 17.47
C ALA A 170 -6.44 -38.02 16.44
N VAL A 171 -6.93 -36.86 16.89
CA VAL A 171 -7.56 -35.85 16.00
C VAL A 171 -6.51 -35.24 15.06
N ARG A 172 -5.31 -34.90 15.57
CA ARG A 172 -4.22 -34.37 14.75
C ARG A 172 -3.76 -35.36 13.68
N LEU A 173 -3.69 -36.65 14.00
CA LEU A 173 -3.31 -37.70 13.07
C LEU A 173 -4.36 -37.86 11.97
N ASN A 174 -5.64 -37.87 12.32
CA ASN A 174 -6.76 -37.93 11.36
C ASN A 174 -6.77 -36.70 10.41
N ILE A 175 -6.45 -35.51 10.92
CA ILE A 175 -6.31 -34.29 10.10
C ILE A 175 -5.16 -34.46 9.10
N LYS A 176 -4.00 -34.94 9.56
CA LYS A 176 -2.83 -35.18 8.71
C LYS A 176 -3.14 -36.21 7.62
N GLU A 177 -3.76 -37.33 7.96
CA GLU A 177 -4.14 -38.38 7.02
C GLU A 177 -5.16 -37.87 5.99
N THR A 178 -6.16 -37.10 6.44
CA THR A 178 -7.15 -36.49 5.55
C THR A 178 -6.50 -35.51 4.59
N ASN A 179 -5.57 -34.68 5.06
CA ASN A 179 -4.85 -33.73 4.21
C ASN A 179 -3.94 -34.44 3.20
N LEU A 180 -3.25 -35.52 3.62
CA LEU A 180 -2.44 -36.34 2.72
C LEU A 180 -3.30 -36.98 1.63
N ARG A 181 -4.46 -37.55 2.01
CA ARG A 181 -5.39 -38.18 1.06
C ARG A 181 -5.98 -37.18 0.07
N ARG A 182 -6.42 -36.00 0.54
CA ARG A 182 -7.14 -35.02 -0.30
C ARG A 182 -6.23 -34.07 -1.06
N TYR A 183 -5.10 -33.68 -0.47
CA TYR A 183 -4.26 -32.59 -0.97
C TYR A 183 -2.81 -33.02 -1.22
N ARG A 184 -2.48 -34.31 -1.01
CA ARG A 184 -1.13 -34.87 -1.19
C ARG A 184 -0.05 -34.13 -0.40
N GLY A 185 -0.44 -33.53 0.72
CA GLY A 185 0.44 -32.74 1.56
C GLY A 185 -0.08 -32.64 2.99
N ASN A 186 0.67 -31.98 3.85
CA ASN A 186 0.29 -31.80 5.26
C ASN A 186 -0.80 -30.74 5.47
N ALA A 187 -1.09 -29.93 4.45
CA ALA A 187 -2.09 -28.87 4.48
C ALA A 187 -2.78 -28.70 3.12
N PRO A 188 -4.00 -28.14 3.07
CA PRO A 188 -4.71 -27.88 1.82
C PRO A 188 -3.92 -27.03 0.82
N ILE A 189 -3.13 -26.07 1.31
CA ILE A 189 -2.32 -25.15 0.49
C ILE A 189 -1.21 -25.85 -0.31
N CYS A 190 -0.82 -27.07 0.05
CA CYS A 190 0.14 -27.86 -0.72
C CYS A 190 -0.41 -28.30 -2.08
N CYS A 191 -1.74 -28.34 -2.22
CA CYS A 191 -2.38 -28.61 -3.50
C CYS A 191 -2.36 -27.34 -4.36
N SER A 192 -1.83 -27.45 -5.58
CA SER A 192 -1.72 -26.34 -6.53
C SER A 192 -3.06 -25.67 -6.80
N GLU A 193 -4.15 -26.43 -6.96
CA GLU A 193 -5.49 -25.88 -7.19
C GLU A 193 -5.96 -24.99 -6.02
N VAL A 194 -5.72 -25.41 -4.78
CA VAL A 194 -6.09 -24.65 -3.58
C VAL A 194 -5.21 -23.40 -3.46
N SER A 195 -3.91 -23.54 -3.73
CA SER A 195 -2.97 -22.42 -3.77
C SER A 195 -3.38 -21.36 -4.79
N GLU A 196 -3.71 -21.75 -6.02
CA GLU A 196 -4.13 -20.82 -7.08
C GLU A 196 -5.47 -20.14 -6.77
N LYS A 197 -6.45 -20.86 -6.21
CA LYS A 197 -7.71 -20.24 -5.74
C LYS A 197 -7.47 -19.21 -4.65
N MET A 198 -6.53 -19.47 -3.74
CA MET A 198 -6.16 -18.53 -2.68
C MET A 198 -5.50 -17.28 -3.27
N LYS A 199 -4.53 -17.44 -4.18
CA LYS A 199 -3.89 -16.31 -4.90
C LYS A 199 -4.91 -15.48 -5.68
N ALA A 200 -5.82 -16.12 -6.41
CA ALA A 200 -6.88 -15.45 -7.16
C ALA A 200 -7.82 -14.65 -6.24
N THR A 201 -8.18 -15.21 -5.08
CA THR A 201 -8.98 -14.52 -4.06
C THR A 201 -8.23 -13.29 -3.51
N CYS A 202 -6.93 -13.44 -3.21
CA CYS A 202 -6.10 -12.32 -2.74
C CYS A 202 -5.97 -11.24 -3.82
N LYS A 203 -5.74 -11.62 -5.08
CA LYS A 203 -5.60 -10.68 -6.20
C LYS A 203 -6.88 -9.90 -6.46
N ASN A 204 -8.04 -10.56 -6.36
CA ASN A 204 -9.34 -9.91 -6.49
C ASN A 204 -9.60 -8.91 -5.34
N ARG A 205 -9.31 -9.29 -4.10
CA ARG A 205 -9.61 -8.46 -2.92
C ARG A 205 -8.59 -7.35 -2.65
N TYR A 206 -7.32 -7.62 -2.91
CA TYR A 206 -6.19 -6.80 -2.46
C TYR A 206 -5.23 -6.40 -3.59
N GLY A 207 -5.46 -6.84 -4.83
CA GLY A 207 -4.58 -6.55 -5.97
C GLY A 207 -3.26 -7.32 -5.99
N VAL A 208 -2.97 -8.14 -4.96
CA VAL A 208 -1.71 -8.88 -4.78
C VAL A 208 -1.98 -10.37 -4.54
N GLU A 209 -1.02 -11.25 -4.87
CA GLU A 209 -1.18 -12.70 -4.69
C GLU A 209 -1.12 -13.13 -3.22
N ASN A 210 -0.49 -12.33 -2.37
CA ASN A 210 -0.40 -12.53 -0.93
C ASN A 210 -0.87 -11.30 -0.19
N PHE A 211 -1.91 -11.42 0.66
CA PHE A 211 -2.46 -10.28 1.40
C PHE A 211 -1.41 -9.52 2.22
N ARG A 212 -0.32 -10.20 2.66
CA ARG A 212 0.77 -9.55 3.41
C ARG A 212 1.52 -8.52 2.57
N GLN A 213 1.48 -8.62 1.25
CA GLN A 213 2.10 -7.67 0.33
C GLN A 213 1.20 -6.46 0.01
N ALA A 214 -0.04 -6.41 0.52
CA ALA A 214 -1.00 -5.36 0.15
C ALA A 214 -0.56 -3.94 0.55
N HIS A 215 0.40 -3.81 1.47
CA HIS A 215 0.98 -2.53 1.90
C HIS A 215 2.16 -2.07 1.03
N LEU A 216 2.65 -2.93 0.13
CA LEU A 216 3.81 -2.65 -0.72
C LEU A 216 3.39 -2.01 -2.03
N ASP A 217 4.27 -1.25 -2.66
CA ASP A 217 4.05 -0.77 -4.03
C ASP A 217 4.21 -1.91 -5.06
N SER A 218 3.53 -1.75 -6.20
CA SER A 218 3.52 -2.74 -7.29
C SER A 218 4.93 -3.10 -7.77
N SER A 219 5.82 -2.10 -7.92
CA SER A 219 7.21 -2.33 -8.33
C SER A 219 7.97 -3.23 -7.35
N THR A 220 7.72 -3.08 -6.05
CA THR A 220 8.34 -3.93 -5.02
C THR A 220 7.75 -5.33 -5.04
N VAL A 221 6.44 -5.47 -5.25
CA VAL A 221 5.79 -6.78 -5.40
C VAL A 221 6.34 -7.52 -6.61
N ASP A 222 6.46 -6.84 -7.75
CA ASP A 222 7.02 -7.40 -8.98
C ASP A 222 8.47 -7.86 -8.79
N LEU A 223 9.29 -7.05 -8.10
CA LEU A 223 10.66 -7.40 -7.76
C LEU A 223 10.72 -8.65 -6.86
N ILE A 224 9.92 -8.71 -5.80
CA ILE A 224 9.95 -9.83 -4.82
C ILE A 224 9.46 -11.14 -5.44
N ASN A 225 8.51 -11.07 -6.37
CA ASN A 225 7.96 -12.26 -7.02
C ASN A 225 8.92 -12.86 -8.06
N ASP A 226 9.92 -12.11 -8.53
CA ASP A 226 11.00 -12.59 -9.38
C ASP A 226 12.26 -12.87 -8.53
N LYS A 227 12.47 -14.14 -8.18
CA LYS A 227 13.51 -14.55 -7.23
C LYS A 227 14.92 -14.15 -7.68
N ASP A 228 15.25 -14.36 -8.96
CA ASP A 228 16.59 -14.13 -9.47
C ASP A 228 16.89 -12.63 -9.53
N ARG A 229 15.94 -11.86 -10.07
CA ARG A 229 16.01 -10.39 -10.07
C ARG A 229 16.09 -9.83 -8.65
N PHE A 230 15.37 -10.40 -7.69
CA PHE A 230 15.43 -9.98 -6.30
C PHE A 230 16.81 -10.23 -5.68
N ILE A 231 17.42 -11.39 -5.93
CA ILE A 231 18.78 -11.71 -5.45
C ILE A 231 19.79 -10.73 -6.04
N GLU A 232 19.78 -10.53 -7.37
CA GLU A 232 20.68 -9.59 -8.05
C GLU A 232 20.55 -8.19 -7.48
N GLN A 233 19.32 -7.73 -7.26
CA GLN A 233 19.06 -6.41 -6.71
C GLN A 233 19.55 -6.26 -5.27
N LEU A 234 19.39 -7.29 -4.43
CA LEU A 234 19.91 -7.28 -3.06
C LEU A 234 21.44 -7.25 -3.02
N ILE A 235 22.12 -7.98 -3.92
CA ILE A 235 23.59 -7.94 -4.04
C ILE A 235 24.03 -6.56 -4.52
N GLN A 236 23.39 -6.01 -5.55
CA GLN A 236 23.66 -4.67 -6.07
C GLN A 236 23.53 -3.63 -4.96
N TRP A 237 22.43 -3.63 -4.21
CA TRP A 237 22.24 -2.69 -3.11
C TRP A 237 23.23 -2.89 -1.96
N HIS A 238 23.48 -4.12 -1.54
CA HIS A 238 24.21 -4.36 -0.30
C HIS A 238 25.73 -4.45 -0.49
N HIS A 239 26.19 -5.03 -1.59
CA HIS A 239 27.62 -5.27 -1.83
C HIS A 239 28.24 -4.21 -2.72
N VAL A 240 27.50 -3.67 -3.69
CA VAL A 240 28.00 -2.66 -4.63
C VAL A 240 27.72 -1.25 -4.12
N GLU A 241 26.45 -0.92 -3.86
CA GLU A 241 26.04 0.39 -3.34
C GLU A 241 26.24 0.52 -1.82
N GLN A 242 26.60 -0.58 -1.16
CA GLN A 242 26.89 -0.65 0.29
C GLN A 242 25.75 -0.13 1.17
N LEU A 243 24.49 -0.31 0.75
CA LEU A 243 23.34 0.06 1.56
C LEU A 243 23.27 -0.81 2.83
N THR A 244 23.00 -0.16 3.95
CA THR A 244 22.61 -0.80 5.22
C THR A 244 21.33 -1.61 5.03
N LEU A 245 21.12 -2.59 5.91
CA LEU A 245 19.89 -3.39 5.90
C LEU A 245 18.64 -2.53 6.15
N GLY A 246 18.79 -1.43 6.89
CA GLY A 246 17.72 -0.45 7.13
C GLY A 246 17.37 0.36 5.88
N GLU A 247 18.37 0.79 5.10
CA GLU A 247 18.16 1.46 3.80
C GLU A 247 17.48 0.51 2.80
N ILE A 248 17.93 -0.74 2.72
CA ILE A 248 17.31 -1.76 1.87
C ILE A 248 15.88 -2.04 2.30
N GLY A 249 15.63 -2.17 3.61
CA GLY A 249 14.29 -2.34 4.17
C GLY A 249 13.37 -1.19 3.79
N SER A 250 13.85 0.05 3.93
CA SER A 250 13.12 1.26 3.55
C SER A 250 12.79 1.29 2.06
N LYS A 251 13.72 0.88 1.19
CA LYS A 251 13.47 0.77 -0.26
C LYS A 251 12.38 -0.25 -0.59
N LEU A 252 12.38 -1.38 0.11
CA LEU A 252 11.40 -2.46 -0.04
C LEU A 252 10.10 -2.25 0.75
N GLY A 253 9.96 -1.17 1.53
CA GLY A 253 8.79 -0.96 2.37
C GLY A 253 8.68 -1.89 3.59
N TYR A 254 9.75 -2.59 3.96
CA TYR A 254 9.81 -3.45 5.15
C TYR A 254 10.66 -2.82 6.25
N GLN A 255 10.15 -2.76 7.47
CA GLN A 255 10.94 -2.26 8.60
C GLN A 255 11.97 -3.27 9.13
N ASN A 256 11.70 -4.58 8.98
CA ASN A 256 12.52 -5.65 9.52
C ASN A 256 12.54 -6.86 8.57
N GLY A 257 13.55 -7.73 8.70
CA GLY A 257 13.58 -9.04 8.04
C GLY A 257 14.50 -9.16 6.81
N VAL A 258 15.09 -8.06 6.32
CA VAL A 258 16.06 -8.09 5.21
C VAL A 258 17.23 -9.02 5.50
N SER A 259 17.78 -8.96 6.73
CA SER A 259 18.86 -9.86 7.17
C SER A 259 18.48 -11.33 7.10
N ARG A 260 17.21 -11.65 7.39
CA ARG A 260 16.69 -13.02 7.30
C ARG A 260 16.56 -13.44 5.84
N PHE A 261 16.00 -12.59 4.97
CA PHE A 261 15.88 -12.89 3.54
C PHE A 261 17.25 -13.11 2.89
N MET A 262 18.22 -12.23 3.14
CA MET A 262 19.58 -12.39 2.61
C MET A 262 20.20 -13.71 3.04
N ARG A 263 20.08 -14.09 4.33
CA ARG A 263 20.59 -15.38 4.83
C ARG A 263 19.89 -16.58 4.19
N GLU A 264 18.56 -16.55 4.06
CA GLU A 264 17.79 -17.62 3.40
C GLU A 264 18.13 -17.75 1.90
N LEU A 265 18.57 -16.66 1.26
CA LEU A 265 19.02 -16.61 -0.13
C LEU A 265 20.53 -16.85 -0.31
N GLY A 266 21.28 -17.07 0.77
CA GLY A 266 22.73 -17.31 0.72
C GLY A 266 23.57 -16.06 0.43
N ILE A 267 23.02 -14.86 0.61
CA ILE A 267 23.72 -13.58 0.42
C ILE A 267 24.45 -13.21 1.73
N GLU A 268 25.75 -12.95 1.64
CA GLU A 268 26.56 -12.49 2.77
C GLU A 268 26.06 -11.13 3.29
N VAL A 269 25.88 -11.00 4.61
CA VAL A 269 25.43 -9.76 5.25
C VAL A 269 26.64 -9.02 5.85
N LYS A 270 26.91 -7.83 5.34
CA LYS A 270 27.91 -6.87 5.83
C LYS A 270 27.27 -5.89 6.80
N ASN A 271 28.03 -5.48 7.82
CA ASN A 271 27.60 -4.46 8.77
C ASN A 271 28.24 -3.12 8.40
N PHE A 272 27.40 -2.11 8.19
CA PHE A 272 27.83 -0.75 7.98
C PHE A 272 27.41 0.10 9.20
N SER A 273 28.35 0.86 9.77
CA SER A 273 28.11 1.72 10.93
C SER A 273 27.44 3.05 10.59
N ARG A 274 27.37 3.40 9.30
CA ARG A 274 26.87 4.66 8.74
C ARG A 274 26.02 4.38 7.52
N SER A 275 25.16 5.31 7.13
CA SER A 275 24.40 5.19 5.86
C SER A 275 25.34 5.30 4.64
N ALA A 276 24.90 4.85 3.46
CA ALA A 276 25.73 4.92 2.26
C ALA A 276 26.02 6.37 1.85
N PHE A 277 25.00 7.23 1.83
CA PHE A 277 25.19 8.63 1.45
C PHE A 277 26.03 9.42 2.47
N GLU A 278 25.91 9.13 3.76
CA GLU A 278 26.78 9.72 4.80
C GLU A 278 28.25 9.36 4.58
N ARG A 279 28.55 8.11 4.20
CA ARG A 279 29.93 7.71 3.84
C ARG A 279 30.43 8.47 2.62
N GLU A 280 29.60 8.66 1.58
CA GLU A 280 30.00 9.47 0.43
C GLU A 280 30.32 10.93 0.79
N ILE A 281 29.53 11.54 1.70
CA ILE A 281 29.80 12.88 2.20
C ILE A 281 31.11 12.87 3.01
N ALA A 282 31.28 11.91 3.91
CA ALA A 282 32.46 11.76 4.74
C ALA A 282 33.74 11.59 3.91
N ASP A 283 33.74 10.68 2.94
CA ASP A 283 34.87 10.43 2.04
C ASP A 283 35.21 11.69 1.23
N PHE A 284 34.19 12.40 0.74
CA PHE A 284 34.41 13.67 0.07
C PHE A 284 35.02 14.73 1.01
N VAL A 285 34.52 14.85 2.24
CA VAL A 285 35.06 15.79 3.24
C VAL A 285 36.52 15.47 3.59
N VAL A 286 36.84 14.20 3.84
CA VAL A 286 38.22 13.74 4.09
C VAL A 286 39.11 14.05 2.89
N SER A 287 38.61 13.91 1.66
CA SER A 287 39.41 14.26 0.46
C SER A 287 39.74 15.77 0.33
N LEU A 288 39.04 16.64 1.07
CA LEU A 288 39.22 18.09 1.02
C LEU A 288 40.22 18.62 2.05
N THR A 289 40.54 17.87 3.11
CA THR A 289 41.36 18.38 4.22
C THR A 289 42.24 17.33 4.85
N ASP A 290 43.42 17.74 5.29
CA ASP A 290 44.33 16.91 6.10
C ASP A 290 44.09 17.09 7.62
N GLN A 291 43.14 17.95 8.00
CA GLN A 291 42.75 18.15 9.40
C GLN A 291 42.00 16.92 9.94
N GLU A 292 41.92 16.81 11.26
CA GLU A 292 41.19 15.71 11.90
C GLU A 292 39.69 15.79 11.56
N VAL A 293 39.13 14.68 11.09
CA VAL A 293 37.70 14.54 10.84
C VAL A 293 37.15 13.48 11.78
N LEU A 294 36.31 13.91 12.70
CA LEU A 294 35.62 13.05 13.65
C LEU A 294 34.28 12.59 13.07
N PHE A 295 33.96 11.32 13.25
CA PHE A 295 32.70 10.72 12.80
C PHE A 295 31.86 10.30 14.00
N ASN A 296 30.55 10.53 13.92
CA ASN A 296 29.60 10.26 15.01
C ASN A 296 30.10 10.86 16.34
N ASP A 297 30.53 12.11 16.30
CA ASP A 297 31.15 12.78 17.44
C ASP A 297 30.10 13.06 18.53
N ARG A 298 30.25 12.35 19.65
CA ARG A 298 29.37 12.39 20.83
C ARG A 298 29.99 13.15 22.00
N GLN A 299 31.00 13.98 21.77
CA GLN A 299 31.57 14.83 22.83
C GLN A 299 30.57 15.87 23.36
N PHE A 300 29.47 16.10 22.65
CA PHE A 300 28.37 16.98 23.04
C PHE A 300 27.23 16.19 23.69
N THR A 301 26.20 16.89 24.19
CA THR A 301 24.95 16.23 24.64
C THR A 301 24.12 15.65 23.48
N PHE A 302 24.67 15.65 22.27
CA PHE A 302 24.10 15.17 21.03
C PHE A 302 25.26 14.72 20.12
N GLU A 303 24.94 13.93 19.10
CA GLU A 303 25.90 13.42 18.12
C GLU A 303 26.04 14.35 16.92
N LEU A 304 27.22 14.45 16.31
CA LEU A 304 27.46 15.07 15.01
C LEU A 304 28.00 14.03 14.03
N ASP A 305 27.40 13.89 12.85
CA ASP A 305 27.77 12.82 11.91
C ASP A 305 29.21 13.00 11.38
N ILE A 306 29.55 14.22 10.96
CA ILE A 306 30.90 14.60 10.50
C ILE A 306 31.28 15.93 11.15
N HIS A 307 32.36 15.95 11.93
CA HIS A 307 32.85 17.14 12.63
C HIS A 307 34.32 17.38 12.31
N ILE A 308 34.65 18.62 11.94
CA ILE A 308 36.01 19.09 11.65
C ILE A 308 36.33 20.20 12.69
N PRO A 309 36.89 19.83 13.86
CA PRO A 309 37.06 20.75 14.98
C PRO A 309 37.87 22.00 14.64
N GLU A 310 38.97 21.84 13.89
CA GLU A 310 39.88 22.93 13.53
C GLU A 310 39.21 23.99 12.67
N LEU A 311 38.24 23.59 11.83
CA LEU A 311 37.48 24.48 10.98
C LEU A 311 36.20 25.02 11.65
N LYS A 312 35.89 24.55 12.86
CA LYS A 312 34.62 24.82 13.56
C LYS A 312 33.42 24.55 12.66
N LEU A 313 33.47 23.44 11.93
CA LEU A 313 32.49 23.04 10.92
C LEU A 313 31.98 21.63 11.23
N ALA A 314 30.67 21.46 11.20
CA ALA A 314 30.04 20.17 11.31
C ALA A 314 28.97 19.99 10.23
N ILE A 315 28.73 18.74 9.84
CA ILE A 315 27.80 18.35 8.79
C ILE A 315 26.93 17.21 9.32
N GLU A 316 25.63 17.37 9.17
CA GLU A 316 24.61 16.33 9.38
C GLU A 316 24.24 15.73 8.04
N ALA A 317 24.30 14.41 7.97
CA ALA A 317 23.79 13.58 6.88
C ALA A 317 22.34 13.20 7.23
N ASP A 318 21.40 14.10 6.93
CA ASP A 318 20.02 13.98 7.34
C ASP A 318 19.24 12.99 6.44
N GLY A 319 19.28 11.71 6.82
CA GLY A 319 18.51 10.64 6.17
C GLY A 319 17.00 10.84 6.32
N LEU A 320 16.23 10.75 5.22
CA LEU A 320 14.81 11.13 5.24
C LEU A 320 13.96 10.24 6.14
N TYR A 321 14.28 8.94 6.23
CA TYR A 321 13.57 8.02 7.10
C TYR A 321 13.73 8.37 8.59
N TYR A 322 14.98 8.60 9.02
CA TYR A 322 15.34 8.83 10.42
C TYR A 322 14.95 10.23 10.91
N HIS A 323 15.01 11.23 10.02
CA HIS A 323 14.76 12.63 10.36
C HIS A 323 13.31 13.09 10.08
N SER A 324 12.45 12.20 9.57
CA SER A 324 11.03 12.47 9.41
C SER A 324 10.17 11.79 10.47
N LEU A 325 9.00 12.35 10.72
CA LEU A 325 8.06 11.99 11.78
C LEU A 325 6.81 11.35 11.16
N ASN A 326 6.23 10.36 11.84
CA ASN A 326 5.08 9.60 11.32
C ASN A 326 3.88 9.57 12.28
N ASN A 327 3.91 10.36 13.36
CA ASN A 327 2.85 10.43 14.34
C ASN A 327 2.78 11.83 14.97
N MET A 328 1.64 12.14 15.60
CA MET A 328 1.36 13.47 16.16
C MET A 328 2.20 13.80 17.40
N GLU A 329 2.52 12.81 18.23
CA GLU A 329 3.33 13.00 19.43
C GLU A 329 4.74 13.46 19.07
N ASP A 330 5.37 12.77 18.12
CA ASP A 330 6.68 13.16 17.59
C ASP A 330 6.63 14.54 16.95
N VAL A 331 5.59 14.89 16.19
CA VAL A 331 5.45 16.24 15.60
C VAL A 331 5.41 17.31 16.69
N GLN A 332 4.74 17.07 17.80
CA GLN A 332 4.70 18.04 18.91
C GLN A 332 6.06 18.20 19.58
N ASN A 333 6.78 17.10 19.78
CA ASN A 333 8.02 17.05 20.54
C ASN A 333 9.28 17.37 19.73
N LYS A 334 9.29 17.09 18.42
CA LYS A 334 10.50 17.07 17.57
C LYS A 334 10.47 18.04 16.39
N LYS A 335 9.42 18.86 16.22
CA LYS A 335 9.35 19.86 15.12
C LYS A 335 10.47 20.90 15.11
N PHE A 336 11.19 21.07 16.22
CA PHE A 336 12.34 21.97 16.33
C PHE A 336 13.69 21.25 16.27
N TYR A 337 13.73 19.93 16.05
CA TYR A 337 14.95 19.11 16.13
C TYR A 337 16.16 19.70 15.39
N HIS A 338 16.06 19.95 14.07
CA HIS A 338 17.18 20.52 13.30
C HIS A 338 17.56 21.92 13.78
N ARG A 339 16.56 22.73 14.16
CA ARG A 339 16.79 24.09 14.68
C ARG A 339 17.55 24.07 16.01
N ASP A 340 17.12 23.24 16.94
CA ASP A 340 17.74 23.14 18.27
C ASP A 340 19.19 22.64 18.13
N LYS A 341 19.44 21.69 17.22
CA LYS A 341 20.79 21.21 16.93
C LYS A 341 21.67 22.31 16.30
N THR A 342 21.12 23.03 15.31
CA THR A 342 21.77 24.21 14.69
C THR A 342 22.12 25.28 15.73
N GLU A 343 21.18 25.65 16.60
CA GLU A 343 21.40 26.68 17.63
C GLU A 343 22.44 26.21 18.67
N LYS A 344 22.40 24.93 19.10
CA LYS A 344 23.41 24.37 20.02
C LYS A 344 24.83 24.35 19.43
N CYS A 345 24.98 24.07 18.14
CA CYS A 345 26.27 24.16 17.45
C CYS A 345 26.74 25.62 17.36
N LYS A 346 25.84 26.53 16.98
CA LYS A 346 26.14 27.96 16.89
C LYS A 346 26.64 28.54 18.22
N ASP A 347 26.01 28.19 19.33
CA ASP A 347 26.40 28.65 20.67
C ASP A 347 27.82 28.20 21.06
N ARG A 348 28.33 27.16 20.41
CA ARG A 348 29.71 26.66 20.56
C ARG A 348 30.66 27.22 19.50
N GLY A 349 30.19 28.14 18.66
CA GLY A 349 30.94 28.68 17.54
C GLY A 349 31.14 27.69 16.39
N ILE A 350 30.37 26.59 16.35
CA ILE A 350 30.43 25.58 15.30
C ILE A 350 29.36 25.89 14.25
N ARG A 351 29.78 26.01 12.99
CA ARG A 351 28.88 26.10 11.85
C ARG A 351 28.34 24.70 11.53
N LEU A 352 27.04 24.47 11.75
CA LEU A 352 26.37 23.25 11.32
C LEU A 352 25.77 23.40 9.90
N LEU A 353 25.97 22.39 9.05
CA LEU A 353 25.29 22.22 7.77
C LEU A 353 24.43 20.95 7.82
N HIS A 354 23.21 21.05 7.31
CA HIS A 354 22.26 19.96 7.18
C HIS A 354 22.13 19.54 5.71
N ILE A 355 22.65 18.36 5.35
CA ILE A 355 22.57 17.80 4.00
C ILE A 355 21.54 16.68 3.99
N LEU A 356 20.39 16.97 3.38
CA LEU A 356 19.33 15.97 3.20
C LEU A 356 19.75 14.91 2.18
N GLU A 357 19.45 13.64 2.49
CA GLU A 357 19.73 12.49 1.63
C GLU A 357 19.21 12.69 0.18
N CYS A 358 17.98 13.18 0.01
CA CYS A 358 17.42 13.42 -1.32
C CYS A 358 18.14 14.53 -2.10
N ASP A 359 18.75 15.49 -1.40
CA ASP A 359 19.53 16.54 -2.03
C ASP A 359 20.92 16.03 -2.44
N TRP A 360 21.49 15.10 -1.68
CA TRP A 360 22.75 14.44 -2.05
C TRP A 360 22.58 13.50 -3.26
N TYR A 361 21.46 12.76 -3.34
CA TYR A 361 21.18 11.89 -4.48
C TYR A 361 20.69 12.62 -5.73
N ASN A 362 20.29 13.90 -5.63
CA ASN A 362 20.02 14.71 -6.81
C ASN A 362 21.34 15.17 -7.45
N PRO A 363 21.67 14.76 -8.69
CA PRO A 363 23.00 15.02 -9.27
C PRO A 363 23.36 16.52 -9.32
N THR A 364 22.39 17.37 -9.65
CA THR A 364 22.61 18.82 -9.69
C THR A 364 22.91 19.37 -8.30
N LYS A 365 22.08 19.06 -7.31
CA LYS A 365 22.28 19.52 -5.94
C LYS A 365 23.54 18.94 -5.30
N GLN A 366 23.90 17.70 -5.60
CA GLN A 366 25.16 17.09 -5.16
C GLN A 366 26.37 17.93 -5.61
N THR A 367 26.41 18.35 -6.88
CA THR A 367 27.51 19.20 -7.38
C THR A 367 27.54 20.58 -6.72
N ILE A 368 26.37 21.14 -6.35
CA ILE A 368 26.28 22.39 -5.60
C ILE A 368 26.81 22.20 -4.18
N TRP A 369 26.40 21.13 -3.48
CA TRP A 369 26.91 20.79 -2.15
C TRP A 369 28.41 20.57 -2.15
N LYS A 370 28.93 19.80 -3.10
CA LYS A 370 30.39 19.60 -3.27
C LYS A 370 31.10 20.95 -3.44
N SER A 371 30.57 21.84 -4.28
CA SER A 371 31.13 23.19 -4.43
C SER A 371 31.07 24.03 -3.15
N MET A 372 29.98 23.95 -2.37
CA MET A 372 29.84 24.67 -1.11
C MET A 372 30.83 24.17 -0.06
N LEU A 373 30.96 22.83 0.07
CA LEU A 373 31.90 22.18 0.98
C LEU A 373 33.35 22.48 0.59
N THR A 374 33.72 22.37 -0.68
CA THR A 374 35.06 22.78 -1.16
C THR A 374 35.32 24.25 -0.82
N ASN A 375 34.36 25.15 -1.02
CA ASN A 375 34.57 26.55 -0.68
C ASN A 375 34.72 26.81 0.83
N LEU A 376 34.12 25.99 1.70
CA LEU A 376 34.22 26.13 3.15
C LEU A 376 35.48 25.47 3.73
N ILE A 377 35.90 24.34 3.16
CA ILE A 377 36.98 23.49 3.70
C ILE A 377 38.31 23.75 2.99
N ALA A 378 38.28 23.91 1.68
CA ALA A 378 39.45 23.95 0.80
C ALA A 378 39.32 25.07 -0.25
N SER A 379 39.04 26.29 0.23
CA SER A 379 38.67 27.44 -0.62
C SER A 379 39.73 27.81 -1.67
N GLU A 380 40.98 27.42 -1.47
CA GLU A 380 42.10 27.54 -2.39
C GLU A 380 41.96 26.65 -3.64
N ARG A 381 41.20 25.55 -3.56
CA ARG A 381 40.87 24.70 -4.71
C ARG A 381 39.78 25.31 -5.62
N MET A 382 39.12 26.39 -5.18
CA MET A 382 38.10 27.09 -5.97
C MET A 382 38.73 28.03 -7.00
N LYS A 383 38.17 28.08 -8.23
CA LYS A 383 38.61 29.04 -9.25
C LYS A 383 38.21 30.46 -8.85
N LYS A 384 39.18 31.36 -8.71
CA LYS A 384 38.94 32.74 -8.24
C LYS A 384 38.66 33.69 -9.40
N ILE A 385 37.52 34.37 -9.35
CA ILE A 385 37.20 35.49 -10.24
C ILE A 385 36.94 36.72 -9.37
N TYR A 386 37.59 37.83 -9.67
CA TYR A 386 37.31 39.07 -8.95
C TYR A 386 36.15 39.79 -9.62
N ALA A 387 35.11 40.13 -8.85
CA ALA A 387 33.91 40.77 -9.38
C ALA A 387 34.24 42.04 -10.16
N ARG A 388 35.30 42.79 -9.82
CA ARG A 388 35.78 43.99 -10.56
C ARG A 388 36.09 43.75 -12.05
N LYS A 389 36.46 42.52 -12.41
CA LYS A 389 36.72 42.11 -13.81
C LYS A 389 35.45 41.75 -14.57
N CYS A 390 34.32 41.59 -13.89
CA CYS A 390 33.05 41.26 -14.51
C CYS A 390 32.34 42.52 -15.02
N GLN A 391 31.45 42.35 -15.99
CA GLN A 391 30.45 43.33 -16.37
C GLN A 391 29.16 43.08 -15.59
N VAL A 392 28.47 44.15 -15.18
CA VAL A 392 27.14 44.03 -14.53
C VAL A 392 26.10 44.31 -15.59
N MET A 393 25.09 43.46 -15.69
CA MET A 393 23.97 43.68 -16.60
C MET A 393 22.67 43.15 -16.02
N GLU A 394 21.55 43.70 -16.47
CA GLU A 394 20.24 43.07 -16.28
C GLU A 394 20.12 41.89 -17.24
N ILE A 395 19.65 40.75 -16.75
CA ILE A 395 19.50 39.51 -17.53
C ILE A 395 18.03 39.12 -17.62
N THR A 396 17.69 38.27 -18.58
CA THR A 396 16.32 37.82 -18.77
C THR A 396 15.87 36.85 -17.66
N PRO A 397 14.56 36.74 -17.39
CA PRO A 397 14.03 35.74 -16.47
C PRO A 397 14.38 34.30 -16.86
N SER A 398 14.60 34.02 -18.15
CA SER A 398 15.01 32.69 -18.62
C SER A 398 16.44 32.38 -18.23
N GLU A 399 17.38 33.29 -18.52
CA GLU A 399 18.80 33.12 -18.15
C GLU A 399 18.96 32.98 -16.63
N ALA A 400 18.24 33.80 -15.85
CA ALA A 400 18.24 33.69 -14.40
C ALA A 400 17.72 32.32 -13.93
N ARG A 401 16.62 31.82 -14.52
CA ARG A 401 16.06 30.51 -14.21
C ARG A 401 17.07 29.39 -14.46
N ASP A 402 17.69 29.39 -15.63
CA ASP A 402 18.67 28.37 -16.02
C ASP A 402 19.90 28.42 -15.13
N PHE A 403 20.35 29.63 -14.76
CA PHE A 403 21.46 29.81 -13.84
C PHE A 403 21.16 29.27 -12.43
N TYR A 404 20.02 29.63 -11.83
CA TYR A 404 19.70 29.19 -10.47
C TYR A 404 19.41 27.69 -10.38
N ASN A 405 18.78 27.10 -11.40
CA ASN A 405 18.54 25.66 -11.41
C ASN A 405 19.85 24.85 -11.43
N ARG A 406 20.93 25.41 -12.00
CA ARG A 406 22.26 24.79 -12.04
C ARG A 406 23.15 25.09 -10.83
N ASN A 407 22.87 26.17 -10.09
CA ASN A 407 23.84 26.74 -9.13
C ASN A 407 23.26 27.06 -7.73
N HIS A 408 21.95 26.94 -7.51
CA HIS A 408 21.31 27.27 -6.23
C HIS A 408 20.52 26.08 -5.69
N LEU A 409 20.72 25.69 -4.42
CA LEU A 409 20.08 24.53 -3.79
C LEU A 409 18.54 24.56 -3.87
N GLN A 410 17.93 25.75 -3.74
CA GLN A 410 16.48 25.94 -3.85
C GLN A 410 15.97 26.17 -5.30
N GLY A 411 16.86 26.14 -6.29
CA GLY A 411 16.55 26.43 -7.68
C GLY A 411 16.01 27.86 -7.93
N ALA A 412 15.46 28.04 -9.13
CA ALA A 412 14.90 29.31 -9.56
C ALA A 412 13.60 29.68 -8.83
N VAL A 413 13.34 30.98 -8.72
CA VAL A 413 12.06 31.54 -8.29
C VAL A 413 11.73 32.74 -9.15
N GLY A 414 10.45 32.98 -9.41
CA GLY A 414 10.01 34.19 -10.12
C GLY A 414 10.44 35.46 -9.39
N ALA A 415 10.99 36.41 -10.12
CA ALA A 415 11.33 37.73 -9.62
C ALA A 415 11.06 38.80 -10.69
N PHE A 416 11.10 40.07 -10.27
CA PHE A 416 10.84 41.20 -11.16
C PHE A 416 12.12 41.71 -11.82
N VAL A 417 13.24 41.65 -11.10
CA VAL A 417 14.55 42.14 -11.55
C VAL A 417 15.56 41.03 -11.40
N HIS A 418 16.43 40.88 -12.41
CA HIS A 418 17.51 39.90 -12.43
C HIS A 418 18.82 40.59 -12.84
N LEU A 419 19.80 40.65 -11.95
CA LEU A 419 21.12 41.21 -12.25
C LEU A 419 22.15 40.09 -12.33
N GLY A 420 23.00 40.14 -13.36
CA GLY A 420 24.07 39.19 -13.63
C GLY A 420 25.46 39.83 -13.57
N LEU A 421 26.46 39.03 -13.20
CA LEU A 421 27.86 39.31 -13.48
C LEU A 421 28.34 38.43 -14.63
N VAL A 422 28.85 39.07 -15.68
CA VAL A 422 29.41 38.39 -16.85
C VAL A 422 30.94 38.50 -16.84
N TYR A 423 31.63 37.39 -17.02
CA TYR A 423 33.08 37.31 -17.13
C TYR A 423 33.43 36.50 -18.38
N GLU A 424 34.22 37.06 -19.30
CA GLU A 424 34.59 36.38 -20.56
C GLU A 424 33.36 35.86 -21.33
N ASN A 425 32.31 36.69 -21.42
CA ASN A 425 31.01 36.38 -22.05
C ASN A 425 30.16 35.30 -21.35
N GLU A 426 30.60 34.80 -20.19
CA GLU A 426 29.87 33.81 -19.41
C GLU A 426 29.22 34.43 -18.17
N LEU A 427 27.96 34.08 -17.88
CA LEU A 427 27.27 34.47 -16.66
C LEU A 427 27.84 33.69 -15.47
N VAL A 428 28.50 34.39 -14.53
CA VAL A 428 29.20 33.76 -13.39
C VAL A 428 28.55 34.04 -12.03
N SER A 429 27.61 34.97 -11.93
CA SER A 429 26.79 35.20 -10.73
C SER A 429 25.47 35.86 -11.08
N CYS A 430 24.42 35.59 -10.31
CA CYS A 430 23.10 36.16 -10.48
C CYS A 430 22.50 36.58 -9.13
N MET A 431 21.80 37.72 -9.09
CA MET A 431 21.02 38.21 -7.95
C MET A 431 19.65 38.71 -8.41
N SER A 432 18.59 38.23 -7.77
CA SER A 432 17.20 38.51 -8.17
C SER A 432 16.41 39.23 -7.08
N PHE A 433 15.52 40.12 -7.51
CA PHE A 433 14.70 40.93 -6.62
C PHE A 433 13.22 40.92 -7.01
N SER A 434 12.35 40.78 -6.02
CA SER A 434 10.90 40.92 -6.17
C SER A 434 10.38 42.15 -5.45
N LYS A 435 9.26 42.70 -5.92
CA LYS A 435 8.59 43.81 -5.22
C LYS A 435 8.02 43.33 -3.89
N GLY A 436 8.16 44.17 -2.86
CA GLY A 436 7.54 44.02 -1.55
C GLY A 436 6.06 44.40 -1.57
N LYS A 437 5.44 44.43 -0.37
CA LYS A 437 4.03 44.81 -0.22
C LYS A 437 3.80 46.30 -0.44
N GLU A 438 4.73 47.12 0.06
CA GLU A 438 4.64 48.58 -0.04
C GLU A 438 5.55 49.12 -1.14
N ASN A 439 5.31 50.37 -1.54
CA ASN A 439 6.12 51.03 -2.55
C ASN A 439 7.60 51.10 -2.11
N GLN A 440 8.52 50.84 -3.04
CA GLN A 440 9.98 50.87 -2.81
C GLN A 440 10.49 49.87 -1.75
N GLN A 441 9.65 48.94 -1.29
CA GLN A 441 10.11 47.75 -0.59
C GLN A 441 10.43 46.66 -1.61
N TRP A 442 11.53 45.95 -1.39
CA TRP A 442 11.98 44.87 -2.23
C TRP A 442 12.34 43.64 -1.41
N GLN A 443 12.38 42.50 -2.06
CA GLN A 443 12.88 41.25 -1.49
C GLN A 443 14.01 40.72 -2.38
N LEU A 444 15.21 40.52 -1.82
CA LEU A 444 16.25 39.73 -2.48
C LEU A 444 15.82 38.26 -2.39
N THR A 445 15.38 37.70 -3.52
CA THR A 445 14.78 36.37 -3.58
C THR A 445 15.81 35.27 -3.80
N ARG A 446 16.87 35.54 -4.57
CA ARG A 446 17.96 34.60 -4.85
C ARG A 446 19.27 35.34 -5.05
N PHE A 447 20.36 34.68 -4.66
CA PHE A 447 21.71 35.02 -5.04
C PHE A 447 22.51 33.72 -5.18
N ALA A 448 23.24 33.57 -6.28
CA ALA A 448 24.12 32.44 -6.51
C ALA A 448 25.33 32.85 -7.36
N SER A 449 26.42 32.10 -7.21
CA SER A 449 27.59 32.14 -8.09
C SER A 449 27.75 30.77 -8.76
N GLU A 450 28.45 30.73 -9.89
CA GLU A 450 28.70 29.47 -10.60
C GLU A 450 29.48 28.50 -9.70
N LYS A 451 29.01 27.26 -9.59
CA LYS A 451 29.66 26.21 -8.79
C LYS A 451 31.09 25.94 -9.28
N GLY A 452 32.00 25.64 -8.35
CA GLY A 452 33.43 25.48 -8.63
C GLY A 452 34.21 26.79 -8.70
N PHE A 453 33.53 27.94 -8.59
CA PHE A 453 34.16 29.26 -8.56
C PHE A 453 33.91 30.01 -7.25
N ASN A 454 34.89 30.83 -6.87
CA ASN A 454 34.77 31.84 -5.83
C ASN A 454 34.82 33.23 -6.48
N ILE A 455 33.66 33.87 -6.60
CA ILE A 455 33.52 35.17 -7.27
C ILE A 455 33.61 36.30 -6.23
N LEU A 456 34.83 36.74 -5.93
CA LEU A 456 35.12 37.68 -4.84
C LEU A 456 34.46 39.05 -5.08
N GLY A 457 33.59 39.46 -4.16
CA GLY A 457 32.87 40.73 -4.21
C GLY A 457 31.61 40.72 -5.08
N ALA A 458 31.17 39.56 -5.58
CA ALA A 458 30.02 39.46 -6.48
C ALA A 458 28.74 40.04 -5.89
N ALA A 459 28.38 39.57 -4.68
CA ALA A 459 27.16 39.99 -4.01
C ALA A 459 27.14 41.50 -3.74
N SER A 460 28.23 42.07 -3.24
CA SER A 460 28.33 43.51 -2.97
C SER A 460 28.22 44.33 -4.25
N ARG A 461 28.84 43.87 -5.35
CA ARG A 461 28.78 44.57 -6.63
C ARG A 461 27.37 44.58 -7.22
N LEU A 462 26.69 43.42 -7.23
CA LEU A 462 25.31 43.29 -7.71
C LEU A 462 24.34 44.10 -6.84
N PHE A 463 24.44 43.97 -5.51
CA PHE A 463 23.55 44.67 -4.60
C PHE A 463 23.72 46.19 -4.65
N LYS A 464 24.95 46.70 -4.69
CA LYS A 464 25.21 48.14 -4.87
C LYS A 464 24.70 48.65 -6.21
N ASN A 465 24.78 47.85 -7.27
CA ASN A 465 24.25 48.23 -8.58
C ASN A 465 22.71 48.27 -8.57
N PHE A 466 22.06 47.30 -7.93
CA PHE A 466 20.62 47.31 -7.70
C PHE A 466 20.16 48.59 -6.99
N LEU A 467 20.81 48.97 -5.89
CA LEU A 467 20.48 50.19 -5.14
C LEU A 467 20.66 51.49 -5.94
N LYS A 468 21.53 51.49 -6.96
CA LYS A 468 21.76 52.66 -7.84
C LYS A 468 20.71 52.79 -8.94
N ILE A 469 20.24 51.67 -9.47
CA ILE A 469 19.32 51.65 -10.62
C ILE A 469 17.88 51.79 -10.17
N TYR A 470 17.51 51.18 -9.04
CA TYR A 470 16.13 51.13 -8.58
C TYR A 470 15.91 52.00 -7.35
N LYS A 471 14.71 52.59 -7.25
CA LYS A 471 14.28 53.30 -6.04
C LYS A 471 13.95 52.28 -4.94
N VAL A 472 14.74 52.33 -3.87
CA VAL A 472 14.69 51.36 -2.76
C VAL A 472 14.62 52.12 -1.44
N LEU A 473 13.70 51.73 -0.56
CA LEU A 473 13.66 52.15 0.83
C LEU A 473 14.12 51.02 1.75
N GLU A 474 13.63 49.81 1.47
CA GLU A 474 13.91 48.63 2.28
C GLU A 474 14.08 47.40 1.38
N VAL A 475 15.05 46.54 1.71
CA VAL A 475 15.19 45.20 1.11
C VAL A 475 15.14 44.16 2.21
N ASN A 476 14.25 43.18 2.11
CA ASN A 476 14.25 42.02 2.99
C ASN A 476 14.79 40.77 2.29
N THR A 477 15.33 39.83 3.07
CA THR A 477 15.79 38.54 2.56
C THR A 477 15.83 37.50 3.69
N PHE A 478 16.09 36.24 3.35
CA PHE A 478 16.04 35.13 4.28
C PHE A 478 17.26 34.22 4.13
N ALA A 479 17.97 33.94 5.22
CA ALA A 479 18.98 32.89 5.29
C ALA A 479 18.34 31.60 5.78
N ASP A 480 18.52 30.51 5.03
CA ASP A 480 18.04 29.18 5.42
C ASP A 480 18.99 28.57 6.46
N LEU A 481 18.47 28.26 7.66
CA LEU A 481 19.30 27.79 8.77
C LEU A 481 19.87 26.38 8.54
N MET A 482 19.35 25.65 7.54
CA MET A 482 19.92 24.37 7.15
C MET A 482 21.37 24.50 6.64
N TYR A 483 21.79 25.67 6.13
CA TYR A 483 23.14 25.82 5.54
C TYR A 483 23.77 27.21 5.66
N SER A 484 23.09 28.18 6.26
CA SER A 484 23.55 29.56 6.34
C SER A 484 23.14 30.27 7.63
N TYR A 485 24.10 31.00 8.21
CA TYR A 485 23.88 31.90 9.36
C TYR A 485 23.68 33.36 8.93
N GLY A 486 23.66 33.63 7.63
CA GLY A 486 23.46 34.98 7.08
C GLY A 486 24.71 35.84 7.01
N ASP A 487 25.91 35.26 7.11
CA ASP A 487 27.21 35.97 7.04
C ASP A 487 27.32 36.91 5.83
N LEU A 488 26.76 36.48 4.69
CA LEU A 488 26.70 37.29 3.48
C LEU A 488 25.92 38.58 3.69
N TYR A 489 24.77 38.51 4.37
CA TYR A 489 23.88 39.64 4.55
C TYR A 489 24.46 40.67 5.51
N TYR A 490 25.16 40.24 6.56
CA TYR A 490 25.92 41.16 7.41
C TYR A 490 26.99 41.93 6.61
N LYS A 491 27.69 41.27 5.67
CA LYS A 491 28.66 41.92 4.76
C LYS A 491 28.01 42.90 3.77
N LEU A 492 26.71 42.77 3.53
CA LEU A 492 25.92 43.68 2.70
C LEU A 492 25.18 44.74 3.54
N GLU A 493 25.54 44.88 4.82
CA GLU A 493 24.96 45.85 5.75
C GLU A 493 23.47 45.62 6.04
N PHE A 494 22.99 44.39 5.87
CA PHE A 494 21.68 44.00 6.38
C PHE A 494 21.75 43.73 7.88
N GLU A 495 20.67 44.05 8.57
CA GLU A 495 20.48 43.74 9.98
C GLU A 495 19.56 42.53 10.15
N LEU A 496 19.81 41.71 11.17
CA LEU A 496 18.90 40.63 11.54
C LEU A 496 17.60 41.23 12.08
N SER A 497 16.48 40.98 11.40
CA SER A 497 15.18 41.56 11.74
C SER A 497 14.14 40.55 12.24
N GLY A 498 14.47 39.25 12.25
CA GLY A 498 13.63 38.24 12.88
C GLY A 498 14.07 36.79 12.63
N LYS A 499 13.36 35.85 13.27
CA LYS A 499 13.48 34.41 13.04
C LYS A 499 12.15 33.86 12.51
N VAL A 500 12.20 33.05 11.47
CA VAL A 500 11.07 32.30 10.93
C VAL A 500 11.12 30.89 11.51
N PRO A 501 10.03 30.37 12.10
CA PRO A 501 10.02 29.03 12.67
C PRO A 501 10.21 27.94 11.60
N PRO A 502 10.64 26.74 12.02
CA PRO A 502 10.66 25.55 11.18
C PRO A 502 9.40 25.36 10.34
N ARG A 503 9.58 25.01 9.08
CA ARG A 503 8.52 24.62 8.16
C ARG A 503 8.68 23.16 7.80
N TYR A 504 7.54 22.54 7.47
CA TYR A 504 7.52 21.13 7.12
C TYR A 504 7.27 20.87 5.64
N GLN A 505 7.76 19.73 5.21
CA GLN A 505 7.47 19.07 3.94
C GLN A 505 7.05 17.62 4.19
N TYR A 506 6.33 17.03 3.25
CA TYR A 506 6.03 15.60 3.29
C TYR A 506 7.13 14.82 2.59
N THR A 507 7.33 13.57 2.98
CA THR A 507 8.29 12.66 2.35
C THR A 507 7.76 11.24 2.34
N ASP A 508 8.08 10.50 1.28
CA ASP A 508 7.93 9.05 1.19
C ASP A 508 9.22 8.30 1.58
N CYS A 509 10.13 8.98 2.28
CA CYS A 509 11.50 8.53 2.59
C CYS A 509 12.41 8.40 1.37
N LYS A 510 12.01 8.93 0.20
CA LYS A 510 12.84 8.96 -1.02
C LYS A 510 13.00 10.38 -1.53
N GLN A 511 11.92 11.16 -1.53
CA GLN A 511 11.89 12.53 -1.99
C GLN A 511 11.04 13.44 -1.09
N LEU A 512 11.14 14.75 -1.32
CA LEU A 512 10.34 15.75 -0.63
C LEU A 512 9.17 16.23 -1.49
N PHE A 513 8.03 16.41 -0.85
CA PHE A 513 6.83 16.96 -1.44
C PHE A 513 6.42 18.23 -0.72
N HIS A 514 6.02 19.23 -1.50
CA HIS A 514 5.58 20.50 -0.95
C HIS A 514 4.23 20.35 -0.25
N ARG A 515 4.10 20.87 0.98
CA ARG A 515 2.86 20.78 1.81
C ARG A 515 1.57 21.23 1.12
N ARG A 516 1.67 22.12 0.11
CA ARG A 516 0.49 22.56 -0.68
C ARG A 516 -0.21 21.39 -1.37
N SER A 517 0.52 20.37 -1.80
CA SER A 517 -0.05 19.16 -2.42
C SER A 517 -0.86 18.30 -1.44
N PHE A 518 -0.82 18.62 -0.14
CA PHE A 518 -1.44 17.88 0.95
C PHE A 518 -2.51 18.70 1.68
N GLN A 519 -2.92 19.85 1.14
CA GLN A 519 -4.04 20.61 1.69
C GLN A 519 -5.35 19.80 1.62
N LYS A 520 -6.32 20.09 2.50
CA LYS A 520 -7.59 19.35 2.63
C LYS A 520 -8.26 19.00 1.29
N GLN A 521 -8.38 19.96 0.37
CA GLN A 521 -8.98 19.74 -0.96
C GLN A 521 -8.24 18.70 -1.81
N HIS A 522 -6.92 18.58 -1.65
CA HIS A 522 -6.11 17.58 -2.34
C HIS A 522 -6.14 16.23 -1.61
N LEU A 523 -6.26 16.23 -0.28
CA LEU A 523 -6.37 15.00 0.51
C LEU A 523 -7.64 14.21 0.19
N GLU A 524 -8.79 14.89 0.04
CA GLU A 524 -10.04 14.24 -0.32
C GLU A 524 -9.90 13.47 -1.65
N LYS A 525 -9.28 14.11 -2.66
CA LYS A 525 -9.00 13.48 -3.95
C LYS A 525 -7.94 12.37 -3.84
N MET A 526 -6.91 12.56 -3.02
CA MET A 526 -5.82 11.60 -2.84
C MET A 526 -6.25 10.33 -2.10
N LEU A 527 -7.10 10.48 -1.07
CA LEU A 527 -7.47 9.38 -0.17
C LEU A 527 -8.82 8.75 -0.54
N GLY A 528 -9.68 9.44 -1.29
CA GLY A 528 -10.98 8.90 -1.70
C GLY A 528 -11.80 8.45 -0.50
N SER A 529 -12.23 7.18 -0.49
CA SER A 529 -13.01 6.59 0.61
C SER A 529 -12.24 6.48 1.94
N LEU A 530 -10.92 6.67 1.94
CA LEU A 530 -10.09 6.68 3.16
C LEU A 530 -10.00 8.08 3.80
N TYR A 531 -10.49 9.13 3.13
CA TYR A 531 -10.45 10.49 3.68
C TYR A 531 -11.42 10.62 4.86
N LEU A 532 -10.94 11.24 5.94
CA LEU A 532 -11.71 11.46 7.17
C LEU A 532 -11.79 12.98 7.45
N PRO A 533 -12.92 13.65 7.14
CA PRO A 533 -13.07 15.11 7.24
C PRO A 533 -12.85 15.71 8.63
N GLU A 534 -13.10 14.91 9.67
CA GLU A 534 -12.95 15.27 11.08
C GLU A 534 -11.48 15.29 11.54
N LEU A 535 -10.60 14.62 10.80
CA LEU A 535 -9.18 14.54 11.11
C LEU A 535 -8.41 15.73 10.52
N THR A 536 -7.33 16.12 11.20
CA THR A 536 -6.37 17.09 10.67
C THR A 536 -5.60 16.54 9.46
N GLU A 537 -4.87 17.41 8.76
CA GLU A 537 -4.00 17.05 7.65
C GLU A 537 -3.01 15.92 8.02
N PHE A 538 -2.27 16.09 9.12
CA PHE A 538 -1.32 15.09 9.62
C PHE A 538 -2.01 13.80 10.05
N GLN A 539 -3.14 13.88 10.75
CA GLN A 539 -3.86 12.68 11.18
C GLN A 539 -4.38 11.86 10.00
N ASN A 540 -4.92 12.51 8.96
CA ASN A 540 -5.31 11.85 7.72
C ASN A 540 -4.11 11.18 7.05
N ILE A 541 -2.99 11.89 6.94
CA ILE A 541 -1.80 11.39 6.27
C ILE A 541 -1.16 10.22 7.01
N PHE A 542 -0.93 10.35 8.32
CA PHE A 542 -0.31 9.28 9.11
C PHE A 542 -1.19 8.04 9.23
N LYS A 543 -2.52 8.21 9.24
CA LYS A 543 -3.45 7.07 9.34
C LYS A 543 -3.61 6.32 8.03
N ASN A 544 -3.62 7.04 6.90
CA ASN A 544 -4.05 6.47 5.62
C ASN A 544 -2.94 6.36 4.57
N THR A 545 -1.72 6.81 4.86
CA THR A 545 -0.60 6.80 3.89
C THR A 545 0.74 6.44 4.53
N ARG A 546 1.74 6.18 3.68
CA ARG A 546 3.14 6.01 4.09
C ARG A 546 3.92 7.33 4.22
N TYR A 547 3.30 8.47 3.94
CA TYR A 547 3.99 9.75 3.99
C TYR A 547 4.32 10.14 5.43
N ARG A 548 5.55 10.61 5.60
CA ARG A 548 6.10 11.17 6.83
C ARG A 548 6.26 12.68 6.66
N VAL A 549 6.53 13.38 7.75
CA VAL A 549 6.78 14.82 7.74
C VAL A 549 8.19 15.14 8.22
N ILE A 550 8.91 16.01 7.52
CA ILE A 550 10.23 16.50 7.92
C ILE A 550 10.18 18.01 8.09
N PHE A 551 10.79 18.52 9.15
CA PHE A 551 10.86 19.95 9.48
C PHE A 551 12.26 20.49 9.18
N ASP A 552 12.36 21.66 8.55
CA ASP A 552 13.64 22.37 8.38
C ASP A 552 14.10 23.05 9.69
N ALA A 553 15.28 23.67 9.69
CA ALA A 553 15.79 24.43 10.83
C ALA A 553 15.17 25.86 10.96
N GLY A 554 14.23 26.23 10.08
CA GLY A 554 13.69 27.57 9.97
C GLY A 554 14.61 28.52 9.20
N LYS A 555 14.35 29.83 9.30
CA LYS A 555 15.10 30.86 8.56
C LYS A 555 15.39 32.07 9.42
N LEU A 556 16.48 32.77 9.13
CA LEU A 556 16.74 34.10 9.66
C LEU A 556 16.25 35.15 8.66
N LYS A 557 15.48 36.13 9.11
CA LYS A 557 15.04 37.27 8.30
C LYS A 557 16.03 38.41 8.45
N PHE A 558 16.48 38.95 7.33
CA PHE A 558 17.39 40.09 7.26
C PHE A 558 16.70 41.26 6.56
N THR A 559 17.00 42.48 7.01
CA THR A 559 16.47 43.71 6.44
C THR A 559 17.60 44.73 6.25
N TYR A 560 17.70 45.29 5.05
CA TYR A 560 18.51 46.45 4.72
C TYR A 560 17.59 47.66 4.57
N ARG A 561 17.98 48.80 5.16
CA ARG A 561 17.26 50.07 5.02
C ARG A 561 18.21 51.13 4.47
N VAL A 562 17.77 51.88 3.47
CA VAL A 562 18.58 52.97 2.93
C VAL A 562 18.74 54.05 4.00
N PRO A 563 19.97 54.50 4.33
CA PRO A 563 20.20 55.57 5.28
C PRO A 563 19.48 56.86 4.84
N LYS A 564 18.85 57.57 5.81
CA LYS A 564 18.08 58.81 5.56
C LYS A 564 18.90 59.94 4.92
N SER A 565 20.24 59.85 4.92
CA SER A 565 21.14 60.84 4.31
C SER A 565 21.38 60.64 2.81
N SER A 566 20.79 59.61 2.19
CA SER A 566 21.00 59.25 0.78
C SER A 566 19.77 59.49 -0.11
N SER A 567 18.74 60.16 0.41
CA SER A 567 17.48 60.44 -0.28
C SER A 567 17.31 61.93 -0.58
N LEU A 568 18.28 62.52 -1.29
CA LEU A 568 18.15 63.82 -1.95
C LEU A 568 18.44 63.66 -3.44
#